data_AF-A0A1A8T0E5-F1
#
_entry.id   AF-A0A1A8T0E5-F1
#
_cell.length_a   1.000
_cell.length_b   1.000
_cell.length_c   1.000
_cell.angle_alpha   90.00
_cell.angle_beta   90.00
_cell.angle_gamma   90.00
#
_symmetry.space_group_name_H-M   'P 1'
#
loop_
_entity.id
_entity.type
_entity.pdbx_description
1 polymer ?
#
loop_
_entity_poly.entity_id
_entity_poly.type
_entity_poly.pdbx_seq_one_letter_code
_entity_poly.pdbx_strand_id
1 'polypeptide(L)' 'MWTLLLWLNQKIIKWYKDQKEKRKDKEIYRKEQNIQQSSRHLPDFVKRDMGLPPYNSNRHDLP' A
#
# COMPACT_ATOMS: atom_id res chain seq x y z
N MET A 1 32.62 12.34 -19.96
CA MET A 1 32.85 11.83 -18.59
C MET A 1 31.81 12.32 -17.58
N TRP A 2 31.44 13.61 -17.54
CA TRP A 2 30.45 14.13 -16.56
C TRP A 2 29.01 13.61 -16.77
N THR A 3 28.64 13.35 -18.02
CA THR A 3 27.32 12.83 -18.39
C THR A 3 27.05 11.43 -17.81
N LEU A 4 28.07 10.58 -17.70
CA LEU A 4 27.95 9.25 -17.10
C LEU A 4 27.70 9.34 -15.59
N LEU A 5 28.36 10.26 -14.89
CA LEU A 5 28.14 10.51 -13.47
C LEU A 5 26.72 11.03 -13.20
N LEU A 6 26.24 11.96 -14.03
CA LEU A 6 24.87 12.47 -13.94
C LEU A 6 23.84 11.38 -14.23
N TRP A 7 24.08 10.56 -15.24
CA TRP A 7 23.20 9.43 -15.59
C TRP A 7 23.13 8.39 -14.47
N LEU A 8 24.27 8.05 -13.87
CA LEU A 8 24.34 7.11 -12.77
C LEU A 8 23.58 7.64 -11.54
N ASN A 9 23.77 8.92 -11.20
CA ASN A 9 23.07 9.55 -10.08
C ASN A 9 21.55 9.56 -10.27
N GLN A 10 21.07 9.94 -11.47
CA GLN A 10 19.65 9.88 -11.80
C GLN A 10 19.08 8.46 -11.68
N LYS A 11 19.83 7.45 -12.13
CA LYS A 11 19.41 6.04 -12.05
C LYS A 11 19.32 5.55 -10.60
N ILE A 12 20.28 5.92 -9.75
CA ILE A 12 20.28 5.57 -8.32
C ILE A 12 19.07 6.21 -7.61
N ILE A 13 18.81 7.50 -7.85
CA ILE A 13 17.67 8.21 -7.25
C ILE A 13 16.35 7.57 -7.69
N LYS A 14 16.21 7.23 -8.98
CA LYS A 14 14.99 6.59 -9.50
C LYS A 14 14.77 5.22 -8.86
N TRP A 15 15.81 4.41 -8.76
CA TRP A 15 15.74 3.10 -8.12
C TRP A 15 15.39 3.20 -6.62
N TYR A 16 15.99 4.15 -5.91
CA TYR A 16 15.68 4.37 -4.50
C TYR A 16 14.23 4.80 -4.27
N LYS A 17 13.69 5.70 -5.11
CA LYS A 17 12.28 6.12 -5.04
C LYS A 17 11.34 4.94 -5.28
N ASP A 18 11.58 4.16 -6.33
CA ASP A 18 10.77 2.98 -6.67
C ASP A 18 10.78 1.93 -5.54
N GLN A 19 11.94 1.68 -4.94
CA GLN A 19 12.05 0.80 -3.77
C GLN A 19 11.32 1.35 -2.54
N LYS A 20 11.34 2.66 -2.34
CA LYS A 20 10.64 3.31 -1.21
C LYS A 20 9.12 3.26 -1.37
N GLU A 21 8.61 3.47 -2.58
CA GLU A 21 7.18 3.36 -2.89
C GLU A 21 6.68 1.94 -2.63
N LYS A 22 7.39 0.93 -3.14
CA LYS A 22 7.05 -0.49 -2.90
C LYS A 22 7.01 -0.87 -1.42
N ARG A 23 7.80 -0.21 -0.57
CA ARG A 23 7.76 -0.42 0.89
C ARG A 23 6.56 0.26 1.53
N LYS A 24 6.25 1.50 1.13
CA LYS A 24 5.08 2.23 1.62
C LYS A 24 3.78 1.52 1.26
N ASP A 25 3.66 1.03 0.03
CA ASP A 25 2.47 0.31 -0.41
C ASP A 25 2.29 -0.95 0.41
N LYS A 26 3.36 -1.74 0.62
CA LYS A 26 3.30 -2.93 1.48
C LYS A 26 2.91 -2.62 2.92
N GLU A 27 3.37 -1.51 3.49
CA GLU A 27 2.99 -1.09 4.84
C GLU A 27 1.52 -0.68 4.91
N ILE A 28 1.02 0.07 3.92
CA ILE A 28 -0.40 0.46 3.83
C ILE A 28 -1.26 -0.80 3.70
N TYR A 29 -0.92 -1.71 2.78
CA TYR A 29 -1.61 -2.99 2.60
C TYR A 29 -1.62 -3.84 3.88
N ARG A 30 -0.51 -3.89 4.63
CA ARG A 30 -0.45 -4.63 5.91
C ARG A 30 -1.29 -3.97 6.98
N LYS A 31 -1.29 -2.64 7.07
CA LYS A 31 -2.14 -1.90 8.02
C LYS A 31 -3.62 -2.14 7.73
N GLU A 32 -4.02 -2.05 6.47
CA GLU A 32 -5.38 -2.37 6.04
C GLU A 32 -5.76 -3.82 6.36
N GLN A 33 -4.89 -4.79 6.07
CA GLN A 33 -5.14 -6.20 6.42
C GLN A 33 -5.27 -6.41 7.93
N ASN A 34 -4.43 -5.79 8.75
CA ASN A 34 -4.52 -5.91 10.21
C ASN A 34 -5.80 -5.29 10.77
N ILE A 35 -6.22 -4.14 10.26
CA ILE A 35 -7.48 -3.49 10.62
C ILE A 35 -8.66 -4.37 10.17
N GLN A 36 -8.58 -4.98 8.99
CA GLN A 36 -9.60 -5.91 8.48
C GLN A 36 -9.69 -7.20 9.32
N GLN A 37 -8.56 -7.79 9.71
CA GLN A 37 -8.55 -8.96 10.58
C GLN A 37 -9.10 -8.64 11.97
N SER A 38 -8.71 -7.51 12.55
CA SER A 38 -9.20 -7.06 13.86
C SER A 38 -10.70 -6.77 13.84
N SER A 39 -11.22 -6.29 12.70
CA SER A 39 -12.65 -5.97 12.54
C SER A 39 -13.52 -7.13 12.07
N ARG A 40 -12.93 -8.30 11.79
CA ARG A 40 -13.65 -9.49 11.28
C ARG A 40 -14.77 -9.96 12.21
N HIS A 41 -14.59 -9.79 13.52
CA HIS A 41 -15.55 -10.19 14.54
C HIS A 41 -16.54 -9.09 14.92
N LEU A 42 -16.39 -7.87 14.38
CA LEU A 42 -17.32 -6.79 14.67
C LEU A 42 -18.60 -6.93 13.84
N PRO A 43 -19.77 -6.58 14.40
CA PRO A 43 -21.00 -6.45 13.64
C PRO A 43 -20.91 -5.36 12.57
N ASP A 44 -21.66 -5.51 11.49
CA ASP A 44 -21.55 -4.62 10.33
C ASP A 44 -21.97 -3.17 10.60
N PHE A 45 -22.87 -2.95 11.57
CA PHE A 45 -23.23 -1.59 12.00
C PHE A 45 -22.04 -0.87 12.66
N VAL A 46 -21.27 -1.58 13.50
CA VAL A 46 -20.09 -1.01 14.17
C VAL A 46 -18.98 -0.71 13.17
N LYS A 47 -18.83 -1.56 12.13
CA LYS A 47 -17.87 -1.31 11.05
C LYS A 47 -18.19 -0.01 10.30
N ARG A 48 -19.46 0.25 10.02
CA ARG A 48 -19.91 1.50 9.35
C ARG A 48 -19.63 2.73 10.21
N ASP A 49 -19.91 2.67 11.50
CA ASP A 49 -19.65 3.78 12.43
C ASP A 49 -18.16 4.08 12.58
N MET A 50 -17.31 3.06 12.50
CA MET A 50 -15.85 3.20 12.50
C MET A 50 -15.27 3.66 11.15
N GLY A 51 -16.11 3.87 10.13
CA GLY A 51 -15.67 4.22 8.77
C GLY A 51 -14.86 3.11 8.09
N LEU A 52 -15.01 1.86 8.54
CA LEU A 52 -14.31 0.72 7.96
C LEU A 52 -14.99 0.32 6.64
N PRO A 53 -14.22 0.07 5.57
CA PRO A 53 -14.81 -0.39 4.31
C PRO A 53 -15.53 -1.73 4.52
N PRO A 54 -16.70 -1.94 3.87
CA PRO A 54 -17.43 -3.21 3.96
C PRO A 54 -16.55 -4.36 3.49
N TYR A 55 -16.70 -5.54 4.11
CA TYR A 55 -15.98 -6.76 3.73
C TYR A 55 -16.46 -7.24 2.36
N ASN A 56 -15.97 -6.63 1.28
CA ASN A 56 -16.03 -7.22 -0.05
C ASN A 56 -14.67 -7.84 -0.31
N SER A 57 -14.60 -9.16 -0.10
CA SER A 57 -13.52 -10.01 -0.58
C SER A 57 -13.48 -10.12 -2.11
N ASN A 58 -14.11 -9.20 -2.85
CA ASN A 58 -14.05 -9.13 -4.31
C ASN A 58 -12.76 -8.40 -4.73
N ARG A 59 -11.60 -8.89 -4.28
CA ARG A 59 -10.32 -8.63 -4.94
C ARG A 59 -10.14 -9.54 -6.17
N HIS A 60 -11.24 -9.92 -6.82
CA HIS A 60 -11.25 -10.46 -8.18
C HIS A 60 -11.67 -9.40 -9.21
N ASP A 61 -12.09 -8.20 -8.78
CA ASP A 61 -12.61 -7.14 -9.65
C ASP A 61 -11.77 -5.86 -9.54
N LEU A 62 -10.45 -5.96 -9.73
CA LEU A 62 -9.63 -4.82 -10.12
C LEU A 62 -9.14 -5.09 -11.55
N PRO A 63 -9.35 -4.16 -12.52
CA PRO A 63 -8.85 -4.31 -13.88
C PRO A 63 -7.33 -4.37 -13.96
#